data_AF-A0A3S4VCY0-F1
#
_entry.id   AF-A0A3S4VCY0-F1
#
_cell.length_a   1.000
_cell.length_b   1.000
_cell.length_c   1.000
_cell.angle_alpha   90.00
_cell.angle_beta   90.00
_cell.angle_gamma   90.00
#
_symmetry.space_group_name_H-M   'P 1'
#
loop_
_entity.id
_entity.type
_entity.pdbx_description
1 polymer ?
#
loop_
_entity_poly.entity_id
_entity_poly.type
_entity_poly.pdbx_seq_one_letter_code
_entity_poly.pdbx_strand_id
1 'polypeptide(L)'
;MECQHRVDWGLLTFGMSIVTLSFLITTPETWVPNLGGDLPTPNYGFPYLSAAGRLILKDIIMMAGGLTVAAECANRILRRKAGGLA
;
A
#
# COMPACT_ATOMS: atom_id res chain seq x y z
N MET A 1 17.90 -7.02 -18.29
CA MET A 1 17.29 -7.94 -17.31
C MET A 1 16.91 -7.23 -16.01
N GLU A 2 17.60 -6.17 -15.60
CA GLU A 2 17.30 -5.40 -14.36
C GLU A 2 15.88 -4.81 -14.27
N CYS A 3 15.28 -4.34 -15.38
CA CYS A 3 13.90 -3.84 -15.36
C CYS A 3 12.86 -4.94 -15.12
N GLN A 4 13.14 -6.21 -15.46
CA GLN A 4 12.19 -7.30 -15.26
C GLN A 4 12.06 -7.60 -13.76
N HIS A 5 13.18 -7.75 -13.07
CA HIS A 5 13.19 -7.93 -11.61
C HIS A 5 12.49 -6.78 -10.88
N ARG A 6 12.66 -5.53 -11.34
CA ARG A 6 11.99 -4.36 -10.74
C ARG A 6 10.46 -4.41 -10.85
N VAL A 7 9.92 -5.04 -11.89
CA VAL A 7 8.46 -5.28 -12.01
C VAL A 7 8.01 -6.33 -11.01
N ASP A 8 8.76 -7.42 -10.88
CA ASP A 8 8.46 -8.50 -9.93
C ASP A 8 8.46 -7.99 -8.48
N TRP A 9 9.48 -7.21 -8.10
CA TRP A 9 9.58 -6.59 -6.77
C TRP A 9 8.46 -5.59 -6.48
N GLY A 10 8.05 -4.80 -7.48
CA GLY A 10 6.94 -3.86 -7.34
C GLY A 10 5.60 -4.57 -7.13
N LEU A 11 5.37 -5.68 -7.83
CA LEU A 11 4.15 -6.50 -7.67
C LEU A 11 4.13 -7.22 -6.31
N LEU A 12 5.27 -7.72 -5.85
CA LEU A 12 5.42 -8.31 -4.51
C LEU A 12 5.10 -7.29 -3.40
N THR A 13 5.60 -6.05 -3.53
CA THR A 13 5.34 -4.96 -2.57
C THR A 13 3.87 -4.55 -2.56
N PHE A 14 3.24 -4.51 -3.74
CA PHE A 14 1.80 -4.25 -3.90
C PHE A 14 0.96 -5.32 -3.19
N GLY A 15 1.27 -6.60 -3.44
CA GLY A 15 0.58 -7.72 -2.80
C GLY A 15 0.72 -7.72 -1.28
N MET A 16 1.91 -7.46 -0.75
CA MET A 16 2.14 -7.35 0.69
C MET A 16 1.31 -6.24 1.33
N SER A 17 1.26 -5.06 0.68
CA SER A 17 0.49 -3.91 1.16
C SER A 17 -1.03 -4.20 1.19
N ILE A 18 -1.55 -4.94 0.21
CA ILE A 18 -2.96 -5.38 0.21
C ILE A 18 -3.25 -6.30 1.38
N VAL A 19 -2.40 -7.31 1.62
CA VAL A 19 -2.59 -8.25 2.72
C VAL A 19 -2.63 -7.50 4.05
N THR A 20 -1.71 -6.56 4.28
CA THR A 20 -1.68 -5.76 5.51
C THR A 20 -2.92 -4.89 5.69
N LEU A 21 -3.38 -4.21 4.63
CA LEU A 21 -4.63 -3.42 4.66
C LEU A 21 -5.85 -4.31 4.89
N SER A 22 -5.89 -5.50 4.29
CA SER A 22 -6.99 -6.45 4.45
C SER A 22 -7.08 -6.96 5.89
N PHE A 23 -5.95 -7.27 6.54
CA PHE A 23 -5.91 -7.61 7.96
C PHE A 23 -6.45 -6.48 8.84
N LEU A 24 -6.14 -5.24 8.50
CA LEU A 24 -6.55 -4.07 9.27
C LEU A 24 -8.06 -3.80 9.15
N ILE A 25 -8.63 -4.03 7.97
CA ILE A 25 -10.08 -3.95 7.72
C ILE A 25 -10.82 -5.11 8.42
N THR A 26 -10.26 -6.32 8.38
CA THR A 26 -10.92 -7.53 8.90
C THR A 26 -10.76 -7.68 10.42
N THR A 27 -9.87 -6.90 11.05
CA THR A 27 -9.58 -6.96 12.48
C THR A 27 -10.00 -5.65 13.18
N PRO A 28 -11.28 -5.52 13.60
CA PRO A 28 -11.80 -4.33 14.27
C PRO A 28 -11.13 -4.05 15.62
N GLU A 29 -10.42 -5.03 16.20
CA GLU A 29 -9.70 -4.93 17.47
C GLU A 29 -8.58 -3.87 17.49
N THR A 30 -8.11 -3.44 16.30
CA THR A 30 -7.06 -2.41 16.16
C THR A 30 -7.61 -0.99 16.04
N TRP A 31 -8.94 -0.87 16.01
CA TRP A 31 -9.66 0.38 15.87
C TRP A 31 -9.73 1.02 17.25
N VAL A 32 -9.66 2.35 17.30
CA VAL A 32 -9.61 3.07 18.58
C VAL A 32 -10.86 2.70 19.40
N PRO A 33 -10.71 2.03 20.56
CA PRO A 33 -11.85 1.69 21.40
C PRO A 33 -12.49 2.99 21.92
N ASN A 34 -13.78 2.96 22.24
CA ASN A 34 -14.44 4.10 22.85
C ASN A 34 -13.92 4.29 24.29
N LEU A 35 -12.83 5.04 24.45
CA LEU A 35 -12.36 5.50 25.75
C LEU A 35 -13.33 6.57 26.23
N GLY A 36 -14.36 6.16 26.99
CA GLY A 36 -15.35 7.05 27.60
C GLY A 36 -14.78 7.93 28.71
N GLY A 37 -13.83 8.81 28.37
CA GLY A 37 -13.28 9.84 29.25
C GLY A 37 -13.96 11.20 29.04
N ASP A 38 -13.95 12.04 30.09
CA ASP A 38 -14.63 13.34 30.26
C ASP A 38 -14.34 14.46 29.21
N LEU A 39 -13.77 14.12 28.05
CA LEU A 39 -13.60 15.02 26.92
C LEU A 39 -14.38 14.44 25.73
N PRO A 40 -15.24 15.21 25.03
CA PRO A 40 -16.00 14.69 23.91
C PRO A 40 -15.03 14.18 22.84
N THR A 41 -14.87 12.86 22.72
CA THR A 41 -14.07 12.21 21.69
C THR A 41 -14.89 12.27 20.40
N PRO A 42 -14.59 13.17 19.45
CA PRO A 42 -15.55 13.52 18.40
C PRO A 42 -15.69 12.45 17.31
N ASN A 43 -14.82 11.43 17.28
CA ASN A 43 -14.78 10.42 16.21
C ASN A 43 -14.24 9.08 16.75
N TYR A 44 -15.13 8.14 17.06
CA TYR A 44 -14.82 6.74 17.35
C TYR A 44 -15.10 5.88 16.10
N GLY A 45 -14.39 4.76 15.94
CA GLY A 45 -14.63 3.85 14.81
C GLY A 45 -13.86 4.15 13.53
N PHE A 46 -12.80 4.95 13.56
CA PHE A 46 -11.78 4.98 12.50
C PHE A 46 -10.40 5.06 13.16
N PRO A 47 -9.35 4.38 12.64
CA PRO A 47 -8.00 4.36 13.22
C PRO A 47 -7.28 5.72 13.02
N TYR A 48 -7.83 6.77 13.62
CA TYR A 48 -7.17 8.07 13.74
C TYR A 48 -6.10 7.97 14.84
N LEU A 49 -4.84 8.21 14.49
CA LEU A 49 -3.68 8.25 15.41
C LEU A 49 -3.28 6.94 16.12
N SER A 50 -4.01 5.83 15.98
CA SER A 50 -3.58 4.50 16.46
C SER A 50 -2.37 3.99 15.67
N ALA A 51 -1.64 3.01 16.23
CA ALA A 51 -0.53 2.36 15.52
C ALA A 51 -0.97 1.79 14.15
N ALA A 52 -2.22 1.33 14.06
CA ALA A 52 -2.84 0.86 12.83
C ALA A 52 -3.04 1.99 11.81
N GLY A 53 -3.47 3.18 12.24
CA GLY A 53 -3.65 4.34 11.35
C GLY A 53 -2.36 4.77 10.63
N ARG A 54 -1.21 4.72 11.34
CA ARG A 54 0.11 4.98 10.73
C ARG A 54 0.56 3.85 9.80
N LEU A 55 0.15 2.60 10.08
CA LEU A 55 0.41 1.47 9.19
C LEU A 55 -0.31 1.62 7.85
N ILE A 56 -1.59 2.00 7.86
CA ILE A 56 -2.39 2.25 6.64
C ILE A 56 -1.69 3.25 5.73
N LEU A 57 -1.29 4.40 6.27
CA LEU A 57 -0.69 5.47 5.48
C LEU A 57 0.65 5.02 4.85
N LYS A 58 1.48 4.33 5.64
CA LYS A 58 2.73 3.71 5.17
C LYS A 58 2.46 2.74 4.01
N ASP A 59 1.50 1.83 4.18
CA ASP A 59 1.25 0.76 3.22
C ASP A 59 0.64 1.29 1.91
N ILE A 60 -0.17 2.36 1.97
CA ILE A 60 -0.65 3.07 0.77
C ILE A 60 0.52 3.72 0.02
N ILE A 61 1.43 4.40 0.73
CA ILE A 61 2.60 5.03 0.11
C ILE A 61 3.52 3.97 -0.52
N MET A 62 3.73 2.86 0.19
CA MET A 62 4.58 1.75 -0.27
C MET A 62 3.97 1.05 -1.49
N MET A 63 2.65 0.89 -1.52
CA MET A 63 1.88 0.39 -2.66
C MET A 63 2.00 1.31 -3.88
N ALA A 64 1.80 2.63 -3.69
CA ALA A 64 1.88 3.61 -4.76
C ALA A 64 3.29 3.70 -5.37
N GLY A 65 4.33 3.68 -4.53
CA GLY A 65 5.72 3.67 -4.96
C GLY A 65 6.09 2.40 -5.74
N GLY A 66 5.73 1.22 -5.20
CA GLY A 66 5.99 -0.06 -5.84
C GLY A 66 5.31 -0.19 -7.21
N LEU A 67 4.04 0.22 -7.32
CA LEU A 67 3.28 0.16 -8.56
C LEU A 67 3.80 1.15 -9.62
N THR A 68 4.18 2.36 -9.21
CA THR A 68 4.69 3.37 -10.15
C THR A 68 6.03 2.94 -10.76
N VAL A 69 6.94 2.40 -9.94
CA VAL A 69 8.23 1.87 -10.41
C VAL A 69 8.04 0.66 -11.34
N ALA A 70 7.11 -0.25 -11.01
CA ALA A 70 6.77 -1.37 -11.86
C ALA A 70 6.17 -0.91 -13.20
N ALA A 71 5.24 0.05 -13.18
CA ALA A 71 4.60 0.59 -14.38
C ALA A 71 5.59 1.29 -15.32
N GLU A 72 6.55 2.04 -14.76
CA GLU A 72 7.60 2.69 -15.55
C GLU A 72 8.54 1.65 -16.20
N CYS A 73 8.95 0.62 -15.44
CA CYS A 73 9.79 -0.46 -15.95
C CYS A 73 9.08 -1.30 -17.02
N ALA A 74 7.79 -1.61 -16.83
CA ALA A 74 6.96 -2.33 -17.80
C ALA A 74 6.83 -1.54 -19.11
N ASN A 75 6.55 -0.23 -19.04
CA ASN A 75 6.51 0.63 -20.23
C ASN A 75 7.86 0.67 -20.97
N ARG A 76 8.99 0.72 -20.25
CA ARG A 76 10.32 0.67 -20.86
C ARG A 76 10.57 -0.67 -21.58
N ILE A 77 10.13 -1.79 -21.01
CA ILE A 77 10.24 -3.11 -21.64
C ILE A 77 9.35 -3.20 -22.89
N LEU A 78 8.09 -2.74 -22.80
CA LEU A 78 7.16 -2.72 -23.92
C LEU A 78 7.66 -1.85 -25.08
N ARG A 79 8.19 -0.65 -24.80
CA ARG A 79 8.79 0.24 -25.81
C ARG A 79 10.04 -0.36 -26.45
N ARG A 80 10.87 -1.10 -25.70
CA ARG A 80 12.01 -1.84 -26.26
C ARG A 80 11.56 -2.99 -27.16
N LYS A 81 10.50 -3.72 -26.79
CA LYS A 81 9.92 -4.76 -27.65
C LYS A 81 9.28 -4.18 -28.92
N ALA A 82 8.59 -3.05 -28.80
CA ALA A 82 7.93 -2.39 -29.94
C ALA A 82 8.92 -1.68 -30.89
N GLY A 83 10.04 -1.16 -30.37
CA GLY A 83 11.07 -0.50 -31.18
C GLY A 83 12.19 -1.41 -31.70
N GLY A 84 12.19 -2.70 -31.36
CA GLY A 84 13.22 -3.68 -31.77
C GLY A 84 12.84 -4.56 -32.96
N LEU A 85 11.84 -4.15 -33.74
CA LEU A 85 11.37 -4.83 -34.96
C LEU A 85 11.70 -4.03 -36.24
N ALA A 86 12.68 -3.12 -36.17
CA ALA A 86 13.23 -2.39 -37.30
C ALA A 86 14.71 -2.73 -37.48
#